data_AF-A0A6J4NX86-F1
#
_entry.id   AF-A0A6J4NX86-F1
#
_cell.length_a   1.000
_cell.length_b   1.000
_cell.length_c   1.000
_cell.angle_alpha   90.00
_cell.angle_beta   90.00
_cell.angle_gamma   90.00
#
_symmetry.space_group_name_H-M   'P 1'
#
loop_
_entity.id
_entity.type
_entity.pdbx_description
1 polymer ?
#
loop_
_entity_poly.entity_id
_entity_poly.type
_entity_poly.pdbx_seq_one_letter_code
_entity_poly.pdbx_strand_id
1 'polypeptide(L)'
;FNDVLSSSHHLVGRLGQAVRGDHRPAQLICVATDGETFGHHKHSTEKCLAYAFTEEFPRRGWTVTNFAHYLSQNPSAWEVELKPVTAWSCSHGVDRWQDDCGCGGGGGWHLKWRRPLRDTLNWLRDRLIPIYEEAGRKLLSDPWKARDEYIEVIRDRSPSNVDSFLQRHQVRELDASEQVDALRLLEMQRHALLMFTSCGWFFEEISRPEGVQILRYAARALELAAEVTGVQLEKDFVAQLALVPSNVECFKTGAEVYRQLVVTAQISLRQVAAHYAISSLFAKFSREERLYCYQAEQEDFQIQRMGSMTLAVGQLQLTSEITRETEVFVFAALHLGGWDFHCCIQPFGSRRSYTMLKERLFGVMQEASASHAILEMVRLFGDQSFSLRDLFAEERHRIVQLLSQENLTRLDQLYTQVYRENYGVIMAFHRDDLQVPV
;
A
#
# COMPACT_ATOMS: atom_id res chain seq x y z
N PHE A 1 -24.06 7.98 18.75
CA PHE A 1 -25.24 8.23 17.90
C PHE A 1 -26.32 7.15 17.98
N ASN A 2 -26.04 5.88 18.31
CA ASN A 2 -27.04 4.80 18.49
C ASN A 2 -28.27 4.94 17.57
N ASP A 3 -29.45 5.07 18.17
CA ASP A 3 -30.76 5.12 17.52
C ASP A 3 -31.20 6.56 17.23
N VAL A 4 -30.38 7.57 17.58
CA VAL A 4 -30.68 9.00 17.36
C VAL A 4 -30.81 9.32 15.87
N LEU A 5 -30.15 8.54 15.02
CA LEU A 5 -30.17 8.71 13.56
C LEU A 5 -31.29 7.90 12.87
N SER A 6 -32.17 7.23 13.63
CA SER A 6 -33.28 6.46 13.05
C SER A 6 -34.28 7.33 12.28
N SER A 7 -34.38 8.62 12.62
CA SER A 7 -35.14 9.62 11.87
C SER A 7 -34.60 11.03 12.14
N SER A 8 -34.79 11.94 11.19
CA SER A 8 -34.38 13.34 11.36
C SER A 8 -35.13 14.01 12.51
N HIS A 9 -36.40 13.67 12.73
CA HIS A 9 -37.16 14.17 13.87
C HIS A 9 -36.55 13.77 15.21
N HIS A 10 -36.08 12.52 15.34
CA HIS A 10 -35.43 12.07 16.58
C HIS A 10 -34.10 12.80 16.81
N LEU A 11 -33.28 12.93 15.76
CA LEU A 11 -32.02 13.68 15.82
C LEU A 11 -32.25 15.13 16.25
N VAL A 12 -33.14 15.83 15.56
CA VAL A 12 -33.41 17.25 15.81
C VAL A 12 -34.07 17.44 17.18
N GLY A 13 -34.96 16.53 17.59
CA GLY A 13 -35.53 16.50 18.93
C GLY A 13 -34.45 16.37 20.01
N ARG A 14 -33.46 15.50 19.80
CA ARG A 14 -32.33 15.34 20.73
C ARG A 14 -31.43 16.57 20.78
N LEU A 15 -31.12 17.18 19.63
CA LEU A 15 -30.36 18.44 19.59
C LEU A 15 -31.11 19.58 20.27
N GLY A 16 -32.44 19.62 20.13
CA GLY A 16 -33.28 20.66 20.74
C GLY A 16 -33.23 20.68 22.26
N GLN A 17 -32.94 19.54 22.90
CA GLN A 17 -32.75 19.46 24.36
C GLN A 17 -31.52 20.23 24.85
N ALA A 18 -30.57 20.57 23.96
CA ALA A 18 -29.40 21.37 24.32
C ALA A 18 -29.66 22.87 24.33
N VAL A 19 -30.77 23.34 23.72
CA VAL A 19 -31.13 24.76 23.65
C VAL A 19 -31.60 25.23 25.02
N ARG A 20 -30.97 26.28 25.57
CA ARG A 20 -31.35 26.88 26.84
C ARG A 20 -32.32 28.05 26.62
N GLY A 21 -33.37 28.14 27.45
CA GLY A 21 -34.34 29.24 27.42
C GLY A 21 -33.90 30.49 28.19
N ASP A 22 -32.60 30.79 28.26
CA ASP A 22 -32.03 31.83 29.12
C ASP A 22 -31.84 33.18 28.42
N HIS A 23 -32.63 33.44 27.37
CA HIS A 23 -32.71 34.71 26.62
C HIS A 23 -31.38 35.22 26.02
N ARG A 24 -30.36 34.37 25.88
CA ARG A 24 -29.13 34.73 25.17
C ARG A 24 -29.43 35.07 23.70
N PRO A 25 -28.76 36.08 23.12
CA PRO A 25 -28.99 36.50 21.74
C PRO A 25 -28.59 35.43 20.72
N ALA A 26 -27.64 34.55 21.06
CA ALA A 26 -27.22 33.43 20.24
C ALA A 26 -26.73 32.25 21.09
N GLN A 27 -26.91 31.02 20.59
CA GLN A 27 -26.39 29.79 21.15
C GLN A 27 -25.81 28.93 20.02
N LEU A 28 -24.70 28.24 20.28
CA LEU A 28 -24.05 27.34 19.33
C LEU A 28 -24.14 25.90 19.84
N ILE A 29 -24.71 25.01 19.02
CA ILE A 29 -24.66 23.57 19.25
C ILE A 29 -23.58 22.99 18.33
N CYS A 30 -22.51 22.48 18.92
CA CYS A 30 -21.41 21.86 18.20
C CYS A 30 -21.46 20.34 18.37
N VAL A 31 -21.38 19.64 17.25
CA VAL A 31 -21.25 18.17 17.19
C VAL A 31 -20.17 17.85 16.17
N ALA A 32 -19.11 17.16 16.60
CA ALA A 32 -18.05 16.69 15.73
C ALA A 32 -18.05 15.16 15.70
N THR A 33 -17.85 14.58 14.52
CA THR A 33 -17.78 13.13 14.29
C THR A 33 -16.87 12.84 13.12
N ASP A 34 -16.36 11.63 13.03
CA ASP A 34 -15.64 11.16 11.84
C ASP A 34 -16.60 11.12 10.64
N GLY A 35 -16.14 11.57 9.47
CA GLY A 35 -16.97 11.73 8.27
C GLY A 35 -17.51 10.40 7.75
N GLU A 36 -16.75 9.33 7.95
CA GLU A 36 -17.06 7.95 7.61
C GLU A 36 -18.21 7.37 8.45
N THR A 37 -18.62 8.06 9.52
CA THR A 37 -19.71 7.61 10.39
C THR A 37 -21.02 7.42 9.62
N PHE A 38 -21.35 8.36 8.72
CA PHE A 38 -22.65 8.39 8.04
C PHE A 38 -22.50 7.87 6.61
N GLY A 39 -23.18 6.76 6.30
CA GLY A 39 -23.13 6.09 5.00
C GLY A 39 -22.19 4.89 4.94
N HIS A 40 -20.97 5.00 5.51
CA HIS A 40 -20.04 3.87 5.58
C HIS A 40 -20.25 3.02 6.84
N HIS A 41 -20.00 3.55 8.05
CA HIS A 41 -20.20 2.78 9.28
C HIS A 41 -21.68 2.65 9.68
N LYS A 42 -22.49 3.66 9.33
CA LYS A 42 -23.95 3.63 9.51
C LYS A 42 -24.65 3.90 8.19
N HIS A 43 -24.88 2.82 7.44
CA HIS A 43 -25.52 2.89 6.12
C HIS A 43 -26.85 3.66 6.12
N SER A 44 -27.07 4.45 5.07
CA SER A 44 -28.27 5.27 4.84
C SER A 44 -28.53 6.40 5.85
N THR A 45 -27.71 6.59 6.88
CA THR A 45 -27.91 7.66 7.88
C THR A 45 -27.51 9.04 7.37
N GLU A 46 -26.78 9.14 6.26
CA GLU A 46 -26.52 10.39 5.55
C GLU A 46 -27.82 11.07 5.08
N LYS A 47 -28.86 10.31 4.76
CA LYS A 47 -30.19 10.83 4.38
C LYS A 47 -30.88 11.52 5.55
N CYS A 48 -30.74 10.97 6.75
CA CYS A 48 -31.25 11.55 7.99
C CYS A 48 -30.61 12.93 8.25
N LEU A 49 -29.30 13.04 8.05
CA LEU A 49 -28.60 14.32 8.13
C LEU A 49 -29.03 15.29 7.03
N ALA A 50 -29.08 14.85 5.77
CA ALA A 50 -29.49 15.70 4.66
C ALA A 50 -30.86 16.35 4.93
N TYR A 51 -31.86 15.55 5.31
CA TYR A 51 -33.19 16.06 5.64
C TYR A 51 -33.20 16.94 6.90
N ALA A 52 -32.40 16.62 7.92
CA ALA A 52 -32.28 17.47 9.10
C ALA A 52 -31.76 18.88 8.74
N PHE A 53 -30.75 18.95 7.86
CA PHE A 53 -30.11 20.19 7.43
C PHE A 53 -30.99 21.02 6.50
N THR A 54 -31.69 20.39 5.56
CA THR A 54 -32.47 21.10 4.54
C THR A 54 -33.90 21.42 4.97
N GLU A 55 -34.50 20.61 5.85
CA GLU A 55 -35.91 20.73 6.21
C GLU A 55 -36.13 21.05 7.70
N GLU A 56 -35.59 20.22 8.61
CA GLU A 56 -35.94 20.32 10.03
C GLU A 56 -35.30 21.53 10.74
N PHE A 57 -34.04 21.83 10.47
CA PHE A 57 -33.36 22.97 11.07
C PHE A 57 -33.97 24.31 10.64
N PRO A 58 -34.22 24.58 9.33
CA PRO A 58 -34.90 25.81 8.90
C PRO A 58 -36.31 25.96 9.48
N ARG A 59 -37.10 24.87 9.55
CA ARG A 59 -38.45 24.89 10.16
C ARG A 59 -38.44 25.31 11.64
N ARG A 60 -37.31 25.15 12.33
CA ARG A 60 -37.12 25.54 13.74
C ARG A 60 -36.39 26.89 13.89
N GLY A 61 -36.08 27.57 12.79
CA GLY A 61 -35.32 28.81 12.79
C GLY A 61 -33.84 28.61 13.18
N TRP A 62 -33.31 27.38 13.07
CA TRP A 62 -31.90 27.11 13.34
C TRP A 62 -31.07 27.36 12.08
N THR A 63 -29.92 28.00 12.27
CA THR A 63 -28.97 28.27 11.18
C THR A 63 -27.82 27.28 11.24
N VAL A 64 -27.61 26.53 10.16
CA VAL A 64 -26.39 25.74 9.98
C VAL A 64 -25.27 26.69 9.59
N THR A 65 -24.18 26.67 10.34
CA THR A 65 -23.04 27.55 10.09
C THR A 65 -21.73 26.90 10.49
N ASN A 66 -20.62 27.53 10.13
CA ASN A 66 -19.28 27.14 10.59
C ASN A 66 -18.78 28.10 11.68
N PHE A 67 -17.72 27.70 12.39
CA PHE A 67 -17.19 28.50 13.51
C PHE A 67 -16.73 29.89 13.10
N ALA A 68 -16.10 30.04 11.92
CA ALA A 68 -15.60 31.33 11.45
C ALA A 68 -16.75 32.34 11.23
N HIS A 69 -17.83 31.90 10.59
CA HIS A 69 -19.00 32.74 10.35
C HIS A 69 -19.71 33.11 11.67
N TYR A 70 -19.94 32.13 12.56
CA TYR A 70 -20.55 32.38 13.86
C TYR A 70 -19.73 33.41 14.67
N LEU A 71 -18.41 33.23 14.75
CA LEU A 71 -17.51 34.10 15.52
C LEU A 71 -17.39 35.51 14.92
N SER A 72 -17.54 35.68 13.59
CA SER A 72 -17.55 37.03 12.98
C SER A 72 -18.77 37.87 13.39
N GLN A 73 -19.87 37.22 13.77
CA GLN A 73 -21.11 37.88 14.20
C GLN A 73 -21.25 37.91 15.72
N ASN A 74 -20.65 36.93 16.41
CA ASN A 74 -20.75 36.70 17.84
C ASN A 74 -19.34 36.52 18.44
N PRO A 75 -18.52 37.59 18.49
CA PRO A 75 -17.19 37.50 19.08
C PRO A 75 -17.27 37.10 20.56
N SER A 76 -16.44 36.16 20.98
CA SER A 76 -16.38 35.74 22.38
C SER A 76 -15.61 36.76 23.21
N ALA A 77 -16.18 37.17 24.34
CA ALA A 77 -15.47 37.94 25.38
C ALA A 77 -14.95 37.03 26.52
N TRP A 78 -15.11 35.72 26.37
CA TRP A 78 -14.86 34.72 27.41
C TRP A 78 -13.59 33.96 27.07
N GLU A 79 -12.75 33.78 28.08
CA GLU A 79 -11.59 32.90 28.03
C GLU A 79 -11.92 31.59 28.76
N VAL A 80 -11.34 30.49 28.26
CA VAL A 80 -11.46 29.18 28.89
C VAL A 80 -10.08 28.57 29.00
N GLU A 81 -9.79 27.98 30.15
CA GLU A 81 -8.59 27.19 30.35
C GLU A 81 -8.87 25.75 29.93
N LEU A 82 -8.09 25.24 28.98
CA LEU A 82 -8.17 23.85 28.56
C LEU A 82 -7.34 22.99 29.50
N LYS A 83 -7.93 21.88 29.97
CA LYS A 83 -7.14 20.82 30.60
C LYS A 83 -6.11 20.32 29.57
N PRO A 84 -4.81 20.33 29.88
CA PRO A 84 -3.79 19.90 28.93
C PRO A 84 -3.89 18.40 28.68
N VAL A 85 -3.48 17.96 27.48
CA VAL A 85 -3.33 16.55 27.11
C VAL A 85 -4.64 15.74 27.26
N THR A 86 -5.74 16.31 26.77
CA THR A 86 -7.03 15.60 26.67
C THR A 86 -7.28 15.09 25.26
N ALA A 87 -8.12 14.05 25.14
CA ALA A 87 -8.67 13.62 23.87
C ALA A 87 -10.18 13.47 23.96
N TRP A 88 -10.85 13.66 22.83
CA TRP A 88 -12.30 13.43 22.71
C TRP A 88 -12.70 11.95 22.78
N SER A 89 -11.76 11.03 22.49
CA SER A 89 -12.02 9.60 22.31
C SER A 89 -11.34 8.71 23.37
N CYS A 90 -10.74 9.32 24.41
CA CYS A 90 -10.14 8.62 25.53
C CYS A 90 -10.36 9.43 26.82
N SER A 91 -10.99 8.81 27.83
CA SER A 91 -11.20 9.41 29.14
C SER A 91 -9.90 9.62 29.93
N HIS A 92 -8.83 8.93 29.52
CA HIS A 92 -7.51 8.95 30.14
C HIS A 92 -6.55 9.88 29.38
N GLY A 93 -7.06 10.98 28.80
CA GLY A 93 -6.24 11.92 28.04
C GLY A 93 -5.75 11.32 26.73
N VAL A 94 -4.43 11.28 26.52
CA VAL A 94 -3.82 10.69 25.31
C VAL A 94 -3.25 9.29 25.53
N ASP A 95 -3.59 8.65 26.66
CA ASP A 95 -3.03 7.34 27.02
C ASP A 95 -3.38 6.26 26.00
N ARG A 96 -4.48 6.41 25.24
CA ARG A 96 -4.79 5.53 24.09
C ARG A 96 -3.62 5.39 23.11
N TRP A 97 -2.78 6.40 22.94
CA TRP A 97 -1.66 6.41 21.99
C TRP A 97 -0.29 6.17 22.65
N GLN A 98 -0.24 5.80 23.93
CA GLN A 98 1.02 5.62 24.64
C GLN A 98 1.04 4.53 25.72
N ASP A 99 -0.12 4.13 26.28
CA ASP A 99 -0.16 3.25 27.45
C ASP A 99 -1.37 2.30 27.48
N ASP A 100 -1.38 1.41 28.48
CA ASP A 100 -2.44 0.44 28.74
C ASP A 100 -3.66 1.08 29.42
N CYS A 101 -4.30 2.02 28.72
CA CYS A 101 -5.42 2.80 29.26
C CYS A 101 -6.75 2.03 29.36
N GLY A 102 -6.76 0.74 28.99
CA GLY A 102 -7.96 -0.11 28.94
C GLY A 102 -9.02 0.29 27.89
N CYS A 103 -8.87 1.43 27.20
CA CYS A 103 -9.84 1.84 26.19
C CYS A 103 -9.83 0.92 24.97
N GLY A 104 -10.98 0.27 24.71
CA GLY A 104 -11.13 -0.72 23.64
C GLY A 104 -10.83 -2.17 24.08
N GLY A 105 -10.18 -2.37 25.23
CA GLY A 105 -9.81 -3.68 25.77
C GLY A 105 -11.00 -4.50 26.26
N GLY A 106 -11.79 -5.05 25.34
CA GLY A 106 -12.78 -6.10 25.61
C GLY A 106 -12.20 -7.50 25.41
N GLY A 107 -12.86 -8.52 25.96
CA GLY A 107 -12.60 -9.92 25.59
C GLY A 107 -11.29 -10.54 26.10
N GLY A 108 -10.66 -9.97 27.13
CA GLY A 108 -9.42 -10.52 27.74
C GLY A 108 -8.12 -10.07 27.06
N TRP A 109 -8.20 -9.20 26.05
CA TRP A 109 -7.04 -8.56 25.42
C TRP A 109 -6.58 -7.33 26.21
N HIS A 110 -5.28 -7.03 26.13
CA HIS A 110 -4.64 -5.94 26.85
C HIS A 110 -3.90 -4.97 25.91
N LEU A 111 -3.63 -3.76 26.37
CA LEU A 111 -3.00 -2.71 25.56
C LEU A 111 -1.54 -2.45 25.97
N LYS A 112 -0.95 -3.39 26.72
CA LYS A 112 0.44 -3.39 27.22
C LYS A 112 1.51 -3.24 26.15
N TRP A 113 1.16 -3.45 24.88
CA TRP A 113 2.06 -3.29 23.74
C TRP A 113 2.35 -1.83 23.40
N ARG A 114 1.49 -0.89 23.77
CA ARG A 114 1.60 0.51 23.36
C ARG A 114 2.84 1.19 23.94
N ARG A 115 3.07 1.07 25.25
CA ARG A 115 4.26 1.67 25.89
C ARG A 115 5.58 1.18 25.25
N PRO A 116 5.88 -0.14 25.21
CA PRO A 116 7.12 -0.62 24.62
C PRO A 116 7.22 -0.30 23.12
N LEU A 117 6.10 -0.31 22.37
CA LEU A 117 6.14 0.11 20.97
C LEU A 117 6.49 1.60 20.85
N ARG A 118 5.87 2.45 21.67
CA ARG A 118 6.13 3.90 21.66
C ARG A 118 7.58 4.20 21.97
N ASP A 119 8.14 3.52 22.95
CA ASP A 119 9.55 3.63 23.30
C ASP A 119 10.45 3.16 22.14
N THR A 120 10.09 2.05 21.49
CA THR A 120 10.82 1.53 20.32
C THR A 120 10.80 2.50 19.13
N LEU A 121 9.65 3.09 18.80
CA LEU A 121 9.54 4.05 17.69
C LEU A 121 10.19 5.40 18.03
N ASN A 122 10.10 5.85 19.29
CA ASN A 122 10.83 7.03 19.75
C ASN A 122 12.34 6.81 19.64
N TRP A 123 12.85 5.65 20.09
CA TRP A 123 14.24 5.29 19.92
C TRP A 123 14.65 5.32 18.45
N LEU A 124 13.84 4.73 17.54
CA LEU A 124 14.16 4.73 16.12
C LEU A 124 14.22 6.16 15.57
N ARG A 125 13.22 6.99 15.86
CA ARG A 125 13.23 8.42 15.47
C ARG A 125 14.51 9.10 15.96
N ASP A 126 14.86 8.92 17.23
CA ASP A 126 16.00 9.59 17.85
C ASP A 126 17.34 9.10 17.28
N ARG A 127 17.41 7.87 16.76
CA ARG A 127 18.56 7.37 16.00
C ARG A 127 18.61 7.89 14.57
N LEU A 128 17.46 8.07 13.91
CA LEU A 128 17.40 8.58 12.54
C LEU A 128 17.69 10.09 12.44
N ILE A 129 17.41 10.87 13.48
CA ILE A 129 17.69 12.32 13.53
C ILE A 129 19.17 12.64 13.21
N PRO A 130 20.17 12.13 13.96
CA PRO A 130 21.57 12.45 13.69
C PRO A 130 22.05 11.91 12.33
N ILE A 131 21.56 10.75 11.90
CA ILE A 131 21.85 10.18 10.57
C ILE A 131 21.39 11.13 9.48
N TYR A 132 20.16 11.64 9.60
CA TYR A 132 19.59 12.60 8.67
C TYR A 132 20.35 13.92 8.65
N GLU A 133 20.69 14.47 9.81
CA GLU A 133 21.42 15.73 9.88
C GLU A 133 22.82 15.62 9.28
N GLU A 134 23.56 14.56 9.60
CA GLU A 134 24.94 14.39 9.16
C GLU A 134 25.03 14.12 7.65
N ALA A 135 24.21 13.20 7.13
CA ALA A 135 24.16 12.91 5.70
C ALA A 135 23.53 14.08 4.93
N GLY A 136 22.45 14.64 5.45
CA GLY A 136 21.70 15.73 4.84
C GLY A 136 22.54 16.99 4.67
N ARG A 137 23.35 17.39 5.65
CA ARG A 137 24.21 18.61 5.52
C ARG A 137 25.26 18.53 4.41
N LYS A 138 25.56 17.32 3.91
CA LYS A 138 26.46 17.13 2.75
C LYS A 138 25.78 17.42 1.42
N LEU A 139 24.44 17.36 1.38
CA LEU A 139 23.64 17.45 0.16
C LEU A 139 22.70 18.67 0.16
N LEU A 140 22.18 19.06 1.32
CA LEU A 140 21.16 20.08 1.53
C LEU A 140 21.70 21.22 2.39
N SER A 141 21.45 22.46 1.97
CA SER A 141 21.83 23.70 2.68
C SER A 141 21.25 23.78 4.08
N ASP A 142 19.98 23.39 4.23
CA ASP A 142 19.28 23.25 5.52
C ASP A 142 18.38 22.01 5.43
N PRO A 143 18.82 20.86 5.98
CA PRO A 143 18.04 19.62 5.93
C PRO A 143 16.64 19.77 6.55
N TRP A 144 16.52 20.43 7.70
CA TRP A 144 15.24 20.52 8.40
C TRP A 144 14.22 21.37 7.65
N LYS A 145 14.67 22.49 7.09
CA LYS A 145 13.85 23.30 6.20
C LYS A 145 13.45 22.53 4.94
N ALA A 146 14.39 21.82 4.31
CA ALA A 146 14.09 20.99 3.14
C ALA A 146 13.04 19.91 3.48
N ARG A 147 13.14 19.25 4.65
CA ARG A 147 12.16 18.27 5.14
C ARG A 147 10.77 18.88 5.33
N ASP A 148 10.66 20.11 5.84
CA ASP A 148 9.36 20.79 6.01
C ASP A 148 8.75 21.20 4.66
N GLU A 149 9.58 21.71 3.74
CA GLU A 149 9.15 22.13 2.40
C GLU A 149 8.94 20.94 1.43
N TYR A 150 9.39 19.74 1.79
CA TYR A 150 9.25 18.53 0.98
C TYR A 150 7.79 18.13 0.68
N ILE A 151 6.82 18.69 1.41
CA ILE A 151 5.40 18.59 1.08
C ILE A 151 5.10 19.07 -0.35
N GLU A 152 5.87 20.02 -0.90
CA GLU A 152 5.75 20.49 -2.28
C GLU A 152 6.01 19.35 -3.27
N VAL A 153 7.04 18.53 -3.02
CA VAL A 153 7.36 17.35 -3.83
C VAL A 153 6.36 16.23 -3.62
N ILE A 154 5.90 16.00 -2.38
CA ILE A 154 4.91 14.95 -2.09
C ILE A 154 3.60 15.22 -2.86
N ARG A 155 3.20 16.49 -2.98
CA ARG A 155 1.99 16.91 -3.69
C ARG A 155 2.13 16.87 -5.21
N ASP A 156 3.33 17.11 -5.73
CA ASP A 156 3.63 17.04 -7.16
C ASP A 156 5.04 16.46 -7.38
N ARG A 157 5.10 15.23 -7.90
CA ARG A 157 6.36 14.54 -8.21
C ARG A 157 6.82 14.73 -9.66
N SER A 158 6.27 15.72 -10.37
CA SER A 158 6.72 16.04 -11.72
C SER A 158 8.23 16.31 -11.74
N PRO A 159 8.95 15.91 -12.82
CA PRO A 159 10.40 16.12 -12.89
C PRO A 159 10.81 17.57 -12.65
N SER A 160 10.11 18.53 -13.24
CA SER A 160 10.37 19.97 -13.09
C SER A 160 10.21 20.46 -11.65
N ASN A 161 9.20 19.98 -10.91
CA ASN A 161 9.00 20.38 -9.52
C ASN A 161 10.11 19.83 -8.62
N VAL A 162 10.48 18.56 -8.81
CA VAL A 162 11.58 17.94 -8.04
C VAL A 162 12.91 18.61 -8.34
N ASP A 163 13.20 18.93 -9.61
CA ASP A 163 14.42 19.65 -10.01
C ASP A 163 14.48 21.03 -9.36
N SER A 164 13.37 21.77 -9.39
CA SER A 164 13.26 23.10 -8.79
C SER A 164 13.44 23.06 -7.26
N PHE A 165 12.89 22.03 -6.61
CA PHE A 165 13.07 21.79 -5.18
C PHE A 165 14.53 21.50 -4.85
N LEU A 166 15.17 20.56 -5.55
CA LEU A 166 16.57 20.21 -5.33
C LEU A 166 17.48 21.42 -5.57
N GLN A 167 17.29 22.18 -6.65
CA GLN A 167 18.06 23.40 -6.91
C GLN A 167 17.97 24.44 -5.79
N ARG A 168 16.79 24.57 -5.16
CA ARG A 168 16.57 25.52 -4.05
C ARG A 168 17.26 25.08 -2.76
N HIS A 169 17.30 23.78 -2.49
CA HIS A 169 17.76 23.25 -1.21
C HIS A 169 19.16 22.67 -1.23
N GLN A 170 19.72 22.34 -2.40
CA GLN A 170 21.05 21.74 -2.49
C GLN A 170 22.14 22.69 -1.98
N VAL A 171 23.17 22.14 -1.34
CA VAL A 171 24.34 22.93 -0.86
C VAL A 171 25.30 23.28 -2.00
N ARG A 172 25.27 22.48 -3.07
CA ARG A 172 25.98 22.64 -4.34
C ARG A 172 25.22 21.86 -5.41
N GLU A 173 25.66 21.96 -6.66
CA GLU A 173 25.14 21.08 -7.71
C GLU A 173 25.41 19.61 -7.35
N LEU A 174 24.33 18.81 -7.31
CA LEU A 174 24.34 17.39 -6.97
C LEU A 174 24.35 16.55 -8.24
N ASP A 175 25.17 15.50 -8.28
CA ASP A 175 25.09 14.50 -9.33
C ASP A 175 23.84 13.62 -9.21
N ALA A 176 23.59 12.75 -10.18
CA ALA A 176 22.40 11.91 -10.19
C ALA A 176 22.29 10.99 -8.97
N SER A 177 23.40 10.43 -8.47
CA SER A 177 23.39 9.56 -7.29
C SER A 177 23.10 10.37 -6.03
N GLU A 178 23.69 11.55 -5.92
CA GLU A 178 23.50 12.46 -4.80
C GLU A 178 22.08 13.02 -4.72
N GLN A 179 21.44 13.25 -5.87
CA GLN A 179 20.02 13.61 -5.93
C GLN A 179 19.13 12.48 -5.40
N VAL A 180 19.42 11.23 -5.76
CA VAL A 180 18.71 10.06 -5.25
C VAL A 180 18.88 9.97 -3.73
N ASP A 181 20.10 10.13 -3.21
CA ASP A 181 20.36 10.08 -1.78
C ASP A 181 19.69 11.23 -1.02
N ALA A 182 19.65 12.44 -1.59
CA ALA A 182 18.90 13.55 -1.01
C ALA A 182 17.40 13.22 -0.89
N LEU A 183 16.80 12.64 -1.94
CA LEU A 183 15.40 12.21 -1.92
C LEU A 183 15.15 11.05 -0.94
N ARG A 184 16.06 10.08 -0.87
CA ARG A 184 16.00 8.97 0.11
C ARG A 184 16.01 9.48 1.54
N LEU A 185 16.87 10.46 1.86
CA LEU A 185 16.92 11.07 3.20
C LEU A 185 15.61 11.80 3.55
N LEU A 186 14.99 12.48 2.59
CA LEU A 186 13.69 13.15 2.79
C LEU A 186 12.56 12.14 2.97
N GLU A 187 12.53 11.06 2.19
CA GLU A 187 11.59 9.96 2.37
C GLU A 187 11.82 9.21 3.70
N MET A 188 13.06 9.07 4.15
CA MET A 188 13.39 8.49 5.46
C MET A 188 12.73 9.31 6.58
N GLN A 189 12.84 10.65 6.54
CA GLN A 189 12.16 11.52 7.49
C GLN A 189 10.64 11.48 7.36
N ARG A 190 10.10 11.43 6.13
CA ARG A 190 8.67 11.23 5.91
C ARG A 190 8.18 9.94 6.57
N HIS A 191 8.90 8.84 6.40
CA HIS A 191 8.54 7.56 7.03
C HIS A 191 8.69 7.58 8.55
N ALA A 192 9.68 8.31 9.08
CA ALA A 192 9.81 8.56 10.51
C ALA A 192 8.62 9.34 11.09
N LEU A 193 7.96 10.20 10.30
CA LEU A 193 6.69 10.84 10.69
C LEU A 193 5.51 9.88 10.57
N LEU A 194 5.42 9.16 9.45
CA LEU A 194 4.30 8.26 9.16
C LEU A 194 4.18 7.09 10.15
N MET A 195 5.28 6.60 10.73
CA MET A 195 5.22 5.55 11.76
C MET A 195 4.52 6.01 13.06
N PHE A 196 4.23 7.30 13.24
CA PHE A 196 3.42 7.82 14.34
C PHE A 196 1.95 8.08 13.96
N THR A 197 1.48 7.56 12.81
CA THR A 197 0.06 7.64 12.43
C THR A 197 -0.83 7.09 13.53
N SER A 198 -1.74 7.91 14.04
CA SER A 198 -2.53 7.64 15.25
C SER A 198 -3.43 6.40 15.16
N CYS A 199 -3.89 6.04 13.95
CA CYS A 199 -4.70 4.84 13.73
C CYS A 199 -3.98 3.55 14.14
N GLY A 200 -2.65 3.52 14.02
CA GLY A 200 -1.81 2.38 14.42
C GLY A 200 -1.86 2.06 15.91
N TRP A 201 -2.45 2.92 16.74
CA TRP A 201 -2.53 2.82 18.20
C TRP A 201 -3.95 2.61 18.72
N PHE A 202 -4.95 2.79 17.86
CA PHE A 202 -6.33 2.98 18.29
C PHE A 202 -6.96 1.71 18.88
N PHE A 203 -6.63 0.58 18.28
CA PHE A 203 -7.18 -0.74 18.56
C PHE A 203 -6.33 -1.53 19.57
N GLU A 204 -6.77 -2.75 19.83
CA GLU A 204 -6.29 -3.59 20.92
C GLU A 204 -5.04 -4.39 20.57
N GLU A 205 -4.74 -4.56 19.28
CA GLU A 205 -3.75 -5.50 18.77
C GLU A 205 -2.83 -4.87 17.72
N ILE A 206 -1.52 -5.07 17.88
CA ILE A 206 -0.46 -4.55 17.01
C ILE A 206 -0.40 -5.27 15.66
N SER A 207 -0.79 -6.53 15.58
CA SER A 207 -0.81 -7.31 14.34
C SER A 207 -1.94 -6.94 13.38
N ARG A 208 -2.80 -5.99 13.75
CA ARG A 208 -3.83 -5.45 12.86
C ARG A 208 -3.23 -4.63 11.71
N PRO A 209 -3.95 -4.44 10.60
CA PRO A 209 -3.45 -3.68 9.45
C PRO A 209 -2.87 -2.31 9.82
N GLU A 210 -3.49 -1.60 10.76
CA GLU A 210 -3.06 -0.26 11.18
C GLU A 210 -1.71 -0.31 11.92
N GLY A 211 -1.53 -1.26 12.83
CA GLY A 211 -0.27 -1.47 13.58
C GLY A 211 0.85 -1.99 12.67
N VAL A 212 0.53 -2.94 11.78
CA VAL A 212 1.46 -3.42 10.76
C VAL A 212 1.90 -2.28 9.83
N GLN A 213 1.00 -1.37 9.47
CA GLN A 213 1.33 -0.26 8.58
C GLN A 213 2.35 0.72 9.20
N ILE A 214 2.24 1.04 10.49
CA ILE A 214 3.24 1.90 11.13
C ILE A 214 4.61 1.21 11.24
N LEU A 215 4.63 -0.11 11.43
CA LEU A 215 5.86 -0.90 11.39
C LEU A 215 6.45 -0.98 9.98
N ARG A 216 5.64 -1.02 8.93
CA ARG A 216 6.11 -0.91 7.53
C ARG A 216 6.76 0.43 7.25
N TYR A 217 6.22 1.53 7.79
CA TYR A 217 6.87 2.82 7.71
C TYR A 217 8.21 2.84 8.46
N ALA A 218 8.28 2.26 9.66
CA ALA A 218 9.53 2.11 10.40
C ALA A 218 10.56 1.28 9.61
N ALA A 219 10.16 0.16 9.03
CA ALA A 219 11.00 -0.67 8.17
C ALA A 219 11.56 0.09 6.97
N ARG A 220 10.71 0.88 6.29
CA ARG A 220 11.16 1.68 5.14
C ARG A 220 12.12 2.80 5.56
N ALA A 221 11.94 3.40 6.73
CA ALA A 221 12.90 4.38 7.25
C ALA A 221 14.27 3.73 7.58
N LEU A 222 14.27 2.51 8.14
CA LEU A 222 15.48 1.73 8.40
C LEU A 222 16.22 1.40 7.10
N GLU A 223 15.50 0.94 6.08
CA GLU A 223 16.03 0.60 4.76
C GLU A 223 16.69 1.81 4.10
N LEU A 224 15.99 2.94 4.04
CA LEU A 224 16.52 4.19 3.46
C LEU A 224 17.75 4.71 4.20
N ALA A 225 17.78 4.61 5.54
CA ALA A 225 18.94 4.98 6.33
C ALA A 225 20.16 4.11 5.98
N ALA A 226 19.96 2.80 5.84
CA ALA A 226 21.00 1.84 5.51
C ALA A 226 21.51 2.04 4.07
N GLU A 227 20.61 2.30 3.10
CA GLU A 227 20.99 2.57 1.71
C GLU A 227 21.91 3.79 1.58
N VAL A 228 21.60 4.89 2.27
CA VAL A 228 22.35 6.15 2.14
C VAL A 228 23.63 6.15 2.98
N THR A 229 23.61 5.55 4.17
CA THR A 229 24.70 5.72 5.16
C THR A 229 25.40 4.43 5.56
N GLY A 230 24.87 3.26 5.18
CA GLY A 230 25.35 1.96 5.62
C GLY A 230 25.04 1.63 7.08
N VAL A 231 24.38 2.53 7.83
CA VAL A 231 24.05 2.31 9.25
C VAL A 231 22.90 1.31 9.38
N GLN A 232 23.18 0.15 9.98
CA GLN A 232 22.19 -0.92 10.16
C GLN A 232 21.58 -0.86 11.57
N LEU A 233 20.34 -0.38 11.66
CA LEU A 233 19.59 -0.29 12.92
C LEU A 233 18.53 -1.40 13.11
N GLU A 234 18.25 -2.19 12.07
CA GLU A 234 17.13 -3.14 12.07
C GLU A 234 17.27 -4.22 13.15
N LYS A 235 18.48 -4.73 13.39
CA LYS A 235 18.72 -5.74 14.43
C LYS A 235 18.32 -5.24 15.82
N ASP A 236 18.71 -4.03 16.18
CA ASP A 236 18.38 -3.41 17.47
C ASP A 236 16.90 -3.04 17.55
N PHE A 237 16.30 -2.63 16.42
CA PHE A 237 14.87 -2.37 16.32
C PHE A 237 14.05 -3.64 16.59
N VAL A 238 14.40 -4.77 15.96
CA VAL A 238 13.75 -6.06 16.17
C VAL A 238 13.95 -6.55 17.61
N ALA A 239 15.13 -6.33 18.21
CA ALA A 239 15.37 -6.68 19.60
C ALA A 239 14.45 -5.90 20.57
N GLN A 240 14.15 -4.64 20.29
CA GLN A 240 13.18 -3.86 21.07
C GLN A 240 11.74 -4.29 20.81
N LEU A 241 11.39 -4.61 19.56
CA LEU A 241 10.07 -5.16 19.22
C LEU A 241 9.78 -6.51 19.91
N ALA A 242 10.80 -7.26 20.32
CA ALA A 242 10.61 -8.48 21.11
C ALA A 242 10.03 -8.19 22.51
N LEU A 243 10.14 -6.95 23.01
CA LEU A 243 9.54 -6.50 24.27
C LEU A 243 8.09 -6.02 24.12
N VAL A 244 7.60 -5.91 22.88
CA VAL A 244 6.24 -5.48 22.57
C VAL A 244 5.34 -6.72 22.56
N PRO A 245 4.50 -6.99 23.57
CA PRO A 245 3.64 -8.17 23.55
C PRO A 245 2.58 -8.09 22.45
N SER A 246 2.17 -9.23 21.89
CA SER A 246 1.00 -9.37 21.02
C SER A 246 -0.06 -10.19 21.76
N ASN A 247 -1.34 -9.85 21.60
CA ASN A 247 -2.45 -10.64 22.14
C ASN A 247 -2.71 -11.92 21.31
N VAL A 248 -2.12 -12.01 20.11
CA VAL A 248 -2.25 -13.16 19.23
C VAL A 248 -1.11 -14.16 19.45
N GLU A 249 -1.47 -15.40 19.78
CA GLU A 249 -0.55 -16.48 20.18
C GLU A 249 0.48 -16.84 19.10
N CYS A 250 0.13 -16.77 17.81
CA CYS A 250 1.09 -17.09 16.75
C CYS A 250 2.21 -16.04 16.61
N PHE A 251 1.98 -14.81 17.06
CA PHE A 251 3.00 -13.75 17.05
C PHE A 251 3.73 -13.67 18.38
N LYS A 252 3.02 -13.68 19.52
CA LYS A 252 3.55 -13.46 20.89
C LYS A 252 4.19 -12.09 21.14
N THR A 253 4.97 -11.57 20.19
CA THR A 253 5.70 -10.30 20.27
C THR A 253 5.63 -9.52 18.96
N GLY A 254 5.90 -8.22 19.02
CA GLY A 254 6.00 -7.33 17.87
C GLY A 254 7.14 -7.73 16.92
N ALA A 255 8.19 -8.38 17.40
CA ALA A 255 9.27 -8.90 16.55
C ALA A 255 8.75 -9.95 15.56
N GLU A 256 7.81 -10.79 15.99
CA GLU A 256 7.21 -11.81 15.14
C GLU A 256 6.20 -11.21 14.16
N VAL A 257 5.43 -10.20 14.61
CA VAL A 257 4.57 -9.38 13.72
C VAL A 257 5.42 -8.74 12.62
N TYR A 258 6.55 -8.15 12.99
CA TYR A 258 7.48 -7.55 12.05
C TYR A 258 8.00 -8.57 11.03
N ARG A 259 8.51 -9.71 11.51
CA ARG A 259 9.03 -10.77 10.64
C ARG A 259 7.98 -11.31 9.66
N GLN A 260 6.77 -11.60 10.12
CA GLN A 260 5.76 -12.27 9.30
C GLN A 260 4.93 -11.32 8.42
N LEU A 261 4.67 -10.09 8.87
CA LEU A 261 3.70 -9.18 8.23
C LEU A 261 4.33 -7.90 7.65
N VAL A 262 5.56 -7.56 8.08
CA VAL A 262 6.27 -6.35 7.66
C VAL A 262 7.38 -6.69 6.67
N VAL A 263 8.32 -7.56 7.04
CA VAL A 263 9.45 -7.95 6.17
C VAL A 263 8.94 -8.60 4.88
N THR A 264 7.94 -9.47 4.99
CA THR A 264 7.32 -10.15 3.83
C THR A 264 6.57 -9.21 2.88
N ALA A 265 6.29 -7.98 3.31
CA ALA A 265 5.62 -6.96 2.50
C ALA A 265 6.61 -6.03 1.78
N GLN A 266 7.92 -6.16 2.01
CA GLN A 266 8.94 -5.41 1.29
C GLN A 266 8.96 -5.83 -0.18
N ILE A 267 9.00 -4.83 -1.07
CA ILE A 267 9.02 -5.03 -2.51
C ILE A 267 10.34 -4.48 -3.06
N SER A 268 11.14 -5.38 -3.65
CA SER A 268 12.38 -5.01 -4.33
C SER A 268 12.14 -4.60 -5.79
N LEU A 269 13.08 -3.82 -6.37
CA LEU A 269 13.06 -3.51 -7.81
C LEU A 269 13.06 -4.77 -8.69
N ARG A 270 13.73 -5.84 -8.26
CA ARG A 270 13.70 -7.14 -8.96
C ARG A 270 12.29 -7.75 -8.97
N GLN A 271 11.53 -7.62 -7.89
CA GLN A 271 10.13 -8.07 -7.87
C GLN A 271 9.24 -7.20 -8.77
N VAL A 272 9.48 -5.89 -8.85
CA VAL A 272 8.79 -5.01 -9.82
C VAL A 272 9.11 -5.42 -11.25
N ALA A 273 10.38 -5.72 -11.55
CA ALA A 273 10.80 -6.22 -12.86
C ALA A 273 10.18 -7.59 -13.19
N ALA A 274 10.13 -8.50 -12.21
CA ALA A 274 9.46 -9.80 -12.35
C ALA A 274 7.95 -9.63 -12.60
N HIS A 275 7.33 -8.67 -11.91
CA HIS A 275 5.94 -8.32 -12.13
C HIS A 275 5.67 -7.87 -13.57
N TYR A 276 6.46 -6.93 -14.07
CA TYR A 276 6.40 -6.51 -15.47
C TYR A 276 6.63 -7.68 -16.43
N ALA A 277 7.68 -8.47 -16.20
CA ALA A 277 8.08 -9.57 -17.07
C ALA A 277 7.00 -10.64 -17.20
N ILE A 278 6.39 -11.08 -16.11
CA ILE A 278 5.32 -12.09 -16.15
C ILE A 278 4.04 -11.51 -16.77
N SER A 279 3.66 -10.27 -16.43
CA SER A 279 2.48 -9.62 -17.03
C SER A 279 2.63 -9.40 -18.53
N SER A 280 3.85 -9.17 -19.02
CA SER A 280 4.12 -8.96 -20.45
C SER A 280 3.80 -10.18 -21.33
N LEU A 281 3.64 -11.36 -20.73
CA LEU A 281 3.22 -12.57 -21.44
C LEU A 281 1.75 -12.50 -21.92
N PHE A 282 0.92 -11.73 -21.20
CA PHE A 282 -0.52 -11.63 -21.41
C PHE A 282 -0.98 -10.23 -21.86
N ALA A 283 -0.25 -9.18 -21.48
CA ALA A 283 -0.54 -7.80 -21.85
C ALA A 283 0.51 -7.25 -22.82
N LYS A 284 0.07 -6.46 -23.80
CA LYS A 284 0.97 -5.61 -24.58
C LYS A 284 1.20 -4.31 -23.82
N PHE A 285 2.38 -4.17 -23.25
CA PHE A 285 2.81 -2.90 -22.68
C PHE A 285 3.22 -1.92 -23.78
N SER A 286 3.00 -0.64 -23.50
CA SER A 286 3.61 0.43 -24.28
C SER A 286 5.12 0.49 -23.97
N ARG A 287 5.88 1.30 -24.73
CA ARG A 287 7.32 1.47 -24.46
C ARG A 287 7.57 2.09 -23.08
N GLU A 288 6.66 2.94 -22.62
CA GLU A 288 6.74 3.69 -21.37
C GLU A 288 5.45 3.46 -20.58
N GLU A 289 5.52 2.64 -19.53
CA GLU A 289 4.37 2.26 -18.73
C GLU A 289 4.58 2.67 -17.27
N ARG A 290 3.53 3.16 -16.61
CA ARG A 290 3.57 3.43 -15.18
C ARG A 290 3.11 2.21 -14.39
N LEU A 291 4.00 1.69 -13.55
CA LEU A 291 3.73 0.58 -12.62
C LEU A 291 3.74 1.08 -11.18
N TYR A 292 2.58 1.38 -10.62
CA TYR A 292 2.44 1.95 -9.28
C TYR A 292 3.25 3.26 -9.12
N CYS A 293 4.39 3.21 -8.43
CA CYS A 293 5.31 4.33 -8.22
C CYS A 293 6.61 4.21 -9.02
N TYR A 294 6.63 3.37 -10.06
CA TYR A 294 7.76 3.16 -10.95
C TYR A 294 7.37 3.48 -12.39
N GLN A 295 8.26 4.16 -13.10
CA GLN A 295 8.22 4.28 -14.54
C GLN A 295 9.02 3.14 -15.15
N ALA A 296 8.38 2.37 -16.04
CA ALA A 296 8.96 1.24 -16.74
C ALA A 296 9.19 1.61 -18.21
N GLU A 297 10.46 1.56 -18.64
CA GLU A 297 10.86 1.80 -20.02
C GLU A 297 11.38 0.51 -20.66
N GLN A 298 10.64 0.04 -21.67
CA GLN A 298 10.99 -1.16 -22.41
C GLN A 298 12.02 -0.80 -23.50
N GLU A 299 13.29 -1.15 -23.27
CA GLU A 299 14.35 -0.93 -24.25
C GLU A 299 14.34 -1.99 -25.35
N ASP A 300 14.10 -3.25 -24.99
CA ASP A 300 13.99 -4.37 -25.90
C ASP A 300 13.00 -5.40 -25.36
N PHE A 301 12.25 -6.04 -26.26
CA PHE A 301 11.34 -7.10 -25.92
C PHE A 301 11.14 -8.07 -27.09
N GLN A 302 11.28 -9.36 -26.81
CA GLN A 302 10.97 -10.41 -27.75
C GLN A 302 10.18 -11.51 -27.04
N ILE A 303 9.13 -12.00 -27.70
CA ILE A 303 8.28 -13.08 -27.21
C ILE A 303 8.15 -14.16 -28.27
N GLN A 304 8.29 -15.41 -27.87
CA GLN A 304 8.11 -16.59 -28.72
C GLN A 304 7.14 -17.56 -28.06
N ARG A 305 6.20 -18.07 -28.86
CA ARG A 305 5.19 -19.06 -28.44
C ARG A 305 5.44 -20.37 -29.18
N MET A 306 5.41 -21.48 -28.45
CA MET A 306 5.54 -22.82 -29.00
C MET A 306 4.63 -23.79 -28.24
N GLY A 307 3.52 -24.18 -28.86
CA GLY A 307 2.50 -24.99 -28.19
C GLY A 307 1.91 -24.26 -26.98
N SER A 308 1.97 -24.90 -25.81
CA SER A 308 1.55 -24.31 -24.54
C SER A 308 2.61 -23.42 -23.88
N MET A 309 3.85 -23.45 -24.38
CA MET A 309 4.96 -22.71 -23.79
C MET A 309 5.10 -21.31 -24.42
N THR A 310 5.29 -20.30 -23.58
CA THR A 310 5.58 -18.93 -24.01
C THR A 310 6.82 -18.43 -23.29
N LEU A 311 7.81 -17.95 -24.04
CA LEU A 311 9.03 -17.34 -23.51
C LEU A 311 9.09 -15.87 -23.94
N ALA A 312 9.19 -14.97 -22.98
CA ALA A 312 9.51 -13.57 -23.20
C ALA A 312 10.91 -13.25 -22.66
N VAL A 313 11.71 -12.52 -23.43
CA VAL A 313 13.03 -12.03 -23.03
C VAL A 313 13.08 -10.54 -23.34
N GLY A 314 13.52 -9.72 -22.38
CA GLY A 314 13.51 -8.27 -22.54
C GLY A 314 14.57 -7.55 -21.72
N GLN A 315 14.76 -6.27 -22.06
CA GLN A 315 15.55 -5.30 -21.32
C GLN A 315 14.61 -4.19 -20.85
N LEU A 316 14.63 -3.93 -19.55
CA LEU A 316 13.69 -3.05 -18.86
C LEU A 316 14.45 -2.08 -17.97
N GLN A 317 14.28 -0.78 -18.18
CA GLN A 317 14.71 0.23 -17.23
C GLN A 317 13.55 0.57 -16.29
N LEU A 318 13.78 0.48 -14.99
CA LEU A 318 12.84 0.90 -13.95
C LEU A 318 13.37 2.14 -13.26
N THR A 319 12.53 3.18 -13.15
CA THR A 319 12.85 4.40 -12.42
C THR A 319 11.80 4.66 -11.34
N SER A 320 12.22 4.86 -10.10
CA SER A 320 11.31 5.26 -9.01
C SER A 320 10.83 6.69 -9.20
N GLU A 321 9.51 6.91 -9.19
CA GLU A 321 8.93 8.26 -9.16
C GLU A 321 9.16 8.95 -7.80
N ILE A 322 9.55 8.18 -6.77
CA ILE A 322 9.71 8.66 -5.40
C ILE A 322 11.14 9.16 -5.17
N THR A 323 12.13 8.31 -5.46
CA THR A 323 13.55 8.58 -5.18
C THR A 323 14.37 8.89 -6.43
N ARG A 324 13.81 8.69 -7.64
CA ARG A 324 14.53 8.72 -8.92
C ARG A 324 15.64 7.68 -9.07
N GLU A 325 15.67 6.69 -8.19
CA GLU A 325 16.55 5.54 -8.39
C GLU A 325 16.18 4.83 -9.69
N THR A 326 17.18 4.59 -10.53
CA THR A 326 17.04 3.90 -11.81
C THR A 326 17.91 2.64 -11.83
N GLU A 327 17.32 1.53 -12.23
CA GLU A 327 18.06 0.28 -12.49
C GLU A 327 17.60 -0.34 -13.81
N VAL A 328 18.53 -0.90 -14.56
CA VAL A 328 18.25 -1.58 -15.83
C VAL A 328 18.39 -3.08 -15.60
N PHE A 329 17.34 -3.82 -15.95
CA PHE A 329 17.25 -5.26 -15.81
C PHE A 329 17.17 -5.96 -17.16
N VAL A 330 17.69 -7.18 -17.20
CA VAL A 330 17.35 -8.18 -18.21
C VAL A 330 16.43 -9.19 -17.55
N PHE A 331 15.37 -9.58 -18.24
CA PHE A 331 14.46 -10.61 -17.79
C PHE A 331 14.27 -11.71 -18.82
N ALA A 332 13.97 -12.90 -18.33
CA ALA A 332 13.40 -14.00 -19.09
C ALA A 332 12.20 -14.57 -18.32
N ALA A 333 11.02 -14.56 -18.92
CA ALA A 333 9.78 -15.07 -18.33
C ALA A 333 9.24 -16.22 -19.19
N LEU A 334 9.18 -17.40 -18.61
CA LEU A 334 8.69 -18.62 -19.22
C LEU A 334 7.35 -19.00 -18.58
N HIS A 335 6.31 -19.12 -19.39
CA HIS A 335 5.03 -19.75 -19.01
C HIS A 335 4.95 -21.12 -19.66
N LEU A 336 4.73 -22.14 -18.85
CA LEU A 336 4.69 -23.55 -19.28
C LEU A 336 3.28 -24.03 -19.64
N GLY A 337 2.28 -23.18 -19.40
CA GLY A 337 0.86 -23.53 -19.40
C GLY A 337 0.31 -23.59 -17.98
N GLY A 338 -1.02 -23.51 -17.86
CA GLY A 338 -1.66 -23.49 -16.54
C GLY A 338 -1.11 -22.36 -15.67
N TRP A 339 -0.73 -22.68 -14.44
CA TRP A 339 -0.27 -21.70 -13.43
C TRP A 339 1.25 -21.74 -13.22
N ASP A 340 1.98 -22.43 -14.11
CA ASP A 340 3.41 -22.66 -13.97
C ASP A 340 4.22 -21.58 -14.70
N PHE A 341 4.91 -20.76 -13.91
CA PHE A 341 5.76 -19.67 -14.38
C PHE A 341 7.16 -19.81 -13.81
N HIS A 342 8.15 -19.53 -14.66
CA HIS A 342 9.54 -19.41 -14.26
C HIS A 342 10.08 -18.09 -14.83
N CYS A 343 10.34 -17.13 -13.95
CA CYS A 343 10.85 -15.82 -14.33
C CYS A 343 12.20 -15.57 -13.67
N CYS A 344 13.20 -15.19 -14.47
CA CYS A 344 14.53 -14.85 -13.99
C CYS A 344 14.82 -13.39 -14.31
N ILE A 345 15.38 -12.67 -13.34
CA ILE A 345 15.74 -11.25 -13.42
C ILE A 345 17.20 -11.09 -13.03
N GLN A 346 17.97 -10.35 -13.80
CA GLN A 346 19.32 -9.94 -13.42
C GLN A 346 19.60 -8.49 -13.84
N PRO A 347 20.50 -7.76 -13.16
CA PRO A 347 20.96 -6.46 -13.62
C PRO A 347 21.55 -6.54 -15.03
N PHE A 348 21.35 -5.50 -15.83
CA PHE A 348 21.92 -5.42 -17.16
C PHE A 348 23.45 -5.30 -17.09
N GLY A 349 24.15 -6.27 -17.66
CA GLY A 349 25.61 -6.27 -17.73
C GLY A 349 26.14 -5.54 -18.95
N SER A 350 25.99 -6.14 -20.13
CA SER A 350 26.44 -5.55 -21.40
C SER A 350 25.56 -5.98 -22.57
N ARG A 351 25.56 -5.18 -23.63
CA ARG A 351 24.83 -5.51 -24.87
C ARG A 351 25.24 -6.86 -25.45
N ARG A 352 26.54 -7.18 -25.42
CA ARG A 352 27.06 -8.47 -25.91
C ARG A 352 26.52 -9.64 -25.09
N SER A 353 26.57 -9.54 -23.76
CA SER A 353 26.05 -10.57 -22.86
C SER A 353 24.55 -10.78 -23.07
N TYR A 354 23.81 -9.67 -23.25
CA TYR A 354 22.37 -9.70 -23.51
C TYR A 354 22.02 -10.37 -24.85
N THR A 355 22.71 -10.02 -25.94
CA THR A 355 22.50 -10.66 -27.25
C THR A 355 22.77 -12.16 -27.18
N MET A 356 23.89 -12.58 -26.57
CA MET A 356 24.21 -14.00 -26.41
C MET A 356 23.18 -14.75 -25.55
N LEU A 357 22.70 -14.12 -24.48
CA LEU A 357 21.66 -14.67 -23.61
C LEU A 357 20.36 -14.89 -24.40
N LYS A 358 19.93 -13.88 -25.17
CA LYS A 358 18.73 -13.94 -25.99
C LYS A 358 18.80 -15.05 -27.04
N GLU A 359 19.90 -15.12 -27.77
CA GLU A 359 20.14 -16.15 -28.79
C GLU A 359 20.12 -17.56 -28.20
N ARG A 360 20.77 -17.78 -27.04
CA ARG A 360 20.77 -19.07 -26.36
C ARG A 360 19.39 -19.50 -25.89
N LEU A 361 18.65 -18.61 -25.23
CA LEU A 361 17.33 -18.92 -24.70
C LEU A 361 16.33 -19.26 -25.81
N PHE A 362 16.29 -18.46 -26.88
CA PHE A 362 15.42 -18.77 -28.02
C PHE A 362 15.92 -19.97 -28.83
N GLY A 363 17.23 -20.23 -28.85
CA GLY A 363 17.81 -21.44 -29.43
C GLY A 363 17.33 -22.71 -28.72
N VAL A 364 17.44 -22.77 -27.39
CA VAL A 364 16.94 -23.90 -26.58
C VAL A 364 15.42 -24.02 -26.67
N MET A 365 14.71 -22.90 -26.82
CA MET A 365 13.26 -22.91 -27.02
C MET A 365 12.85 -23.61 -28.33
N GLN A 366 13.73 -23.75 -29.33
CA GLN A 366 13.43 -24.53 -30.55
C GLN A 366 13.44 -26.05 -30.30
N GLU A 367 14.01 -26.52 -29.19
CA GLU A 367 14.18 -27.94 -28.90
C GLU A 367 12.93 -28.63 -28.30
N ALA A 368 11.79 -27.95 -28.09
CA ALA A 368 10.62 -28.65 -27.54
C ALA A 368 10.57 -28.76 -26.00
N SER A 369 11.66 -28.42 -25.29
CA SER A 369 11.92 -28.95 -23.94
C SER A 369 11.87 -27.87 -22.85
N ALA A 370 10.81 -27.92 -22.03
CA ALA A 370 10.66 -27.08 -20.83
C ALA A 370 11.84 -27.21 -19.86
N SER A 371 12.28 -28.44 -19.61
CA SER A 371 13.37 -28.71 -18.67
C SER A 371 14.68 -28.10 -19.13
N HIS A 372 15.00 -28.18 -20.43
CA HIS A 372 16.20 -27.55 -20.97
C HIS A 372 16.11 -26.03 -20.91
N ALA A 373 14.94 -25.45 -21.22
CA ALA A 373 14.73 -24.00 -21.14
C ALA A 373 14.95 -23.48 -19.71
N ILE A 374 14.38 -24.13 -18.70
CA ILE A 374 14.57 -23.78 -17.29
C ILE A 374 16.05 -23.94 -16.87
N LEU A 375 16.69 -25.06 -17.23
CA LEU A 375 18.10 -25.28 -16.90
C LEU A 375 19.01 -24.21 -17.52
N GLU A 376 18.75 -23.81 -18.76
CA GLU A 376 19.52 -22.75 -19.41
C GLU A 376 19.24 -21.37 -18.79
N MET A 377 17.98 -21.08 -18.41
CA MET A 377 17.65 -19.88 -17.62
C MET A 377 18.42 -19.84 -16.30
N VAL A 378 18.44 -20.94 -15.54
CA VAL A 378 19.18 -21.03 -14.27
C VAL A 378 20.69 -20.86 -14.49
N ARG A 379 21.25 -21.41 -15.57
CA ARG A 379 22.67 -21.21 -15.91
C ARG A 379 23.01 -19.76 -16.24
N LEU A 380 22.11 -19.04 -16.90
CA LEU A 380 22.34 -17.68 -17.39
C LEU A 380 22.00 -16.59 -16.36
N PHE A 381 21.06 -16.85 -15.45
CA PHE A 381 20.57 -15.86 -14.46
C PHE A 381 20.90 -16.23 -13.01
N GLY A 382 21.26 -17.48 -12.73
CA GLY A 382 21.43 -17.99 -11.37
C GLY A 382 20.18 -18.75 -10.86
N ASP A 383 20.19 -19.04 -9.56
CA ASP A 383 19.20 -19.87 -8.88
C ASP A 383 17.93 -19.12 -8.43
N GLN A 384 17.97 -17.78 -8.40
CA GLN A 384 16.83 -16.96 -8.03
C GLN A 384 15.80 -16.91 -9.17
N SER A 385 14.55 -17.24 -8.85
CA SER A 385 13.44 -17.16 -9.78
C SER A 385 12.18 -16.64 -9.10
N PHE A 386 11.31 -16.06 -9.93
CA PHE A 386 10.02 -15.52 -9.56
C PHE A 386 8.93 -16.31 -10.28
N SER A 387 7.77 -16.36 -9.64
CA SER A 387 6.59 -17.10 -10.04
C SER A 387 5.35 -16.22 -9.90
N LEU A 388 4.18 -16.80 -10.19
CA LEU A 388 2.89 -16.14 -9.97
C LEU A 388 2.68 -15.70 -8.50
N ARG A 389 3.35 -16.35 -7.54
CA ARG A 389 3.24 -16.00 -6.10
C ARG A 389 3.91 -14.68 -5.75
N ASP A 390 4.93 -14.30 -6.52
CA ASP A 390 5.75 -13.11 -6.30
C ASP A 390 5.13 -11.85 -6.94
N LEU A 391 4.04 -12.02 -7.69
CA LEU A 391 3.27 -10.92 -8.24
C LEU A 391 2.46 -10.20 -7.16
N PHE A 392 2.26 -8.90 -7.38
CA PHE A 392 1.32 -8.10 -6.62
C PHE A 392 -0.10 -8.67 -6.72
N ALA A 393 -0.84 -8.60 -5.61
CA ALA A 393 -2.08 -9.35 -5.43
C ALA A 393 -3.12 -9.07 -6.53
N GLU A 394 -3.26 -7.82 -6.97
CA GLU A 394 -4.23 -7.41 -7.99
C GLU A 394 -3.95 -8.08 -9.34
N GLU A 395 -2.72 -7.95 -9.84
CA GLU A 395 -2.34 -8.53 -11.13
C GLU A 395 -2.27 -10.06 -11.06
N ARG A 396 -1.88 -10.62 -9.92
CA ARG A 396 -1.97 -12.06 -9.67
C ARG A 396 -3.40 -12.57 -9.85
N HIS A 397 -4.38 -11.90 -9.24
CA HIS A 397 -5.79 -12.28 -9.38
C HIS A 397 -6.27 -12.13 -10.82
N ARG A 398 -5.87 -11.07 -11.52
CA ARG A 398 -6.20 -10.87 -12.94
C ARG A 398 -5.67 -11.99 -13.82
N ILE A 399 -4.40 -12.37 -13.69
CA ILE A 399 -3.80 -13.46 -14.48
C ILE A 399 -4.47 -14.80 -14.16
N VAL A 400 -4.73 -15.10 -12.88
CA VAL A 400 -5.46 -16.32 -12.48
C VAL A 400 -6.85 -16.37 -13.11
N GLN A 401 -7.58 -15.24 -13.12
CA GLN A 401 -8.90 -15.16 -13.76
C GLN A 401 -8.82 -15.38 -15.27
N LEU A 402 -7.84 -14.77 -15.94
CA LEU A 402 -7.63 -14.91 -17.38
C LEU A 402 -7.35 -16.38 -17.76
N LEU A 403 -6.42 -17.03 -17.05
CA LEU A 403 -6.10 -18.44 -17.26
C LEU A 403 -7.29 -19.37 -16.98
N SER A 404 -8.10 -19.03 -15.97
CA SER A 404 -9.31 -19.79 -15.64
C SER A 404 -10.38 -19.66 -16.73
N GLN A 405 -10.56 -18.46 -17.28
CA GLN A 405 -11.50 -18.21 -18.38
C GLN A 405 -11.09 -18.96 -19.65
N GLU A 406 -9.81 -18.94 -20.03
CA GLU A 406 -9.32 -19.71 -21.19
C GLU A 406 -9.61 -21.21 -21.05
N ASN A 407 -9.40 -21.77 -19.86
CA ASN A 407 -9.72 -23.17 -19.58
C ASN A 407 -11.22 -23.46 -19.69
N LEU A 408 -12.07 -22.58 -19.13
CA LEU A 408 -13.53 -22.72 -19.23
C LEU A 408 -14.01 -22.65 -20.68
N THR A 409 -13.47 -21.74 -21.50
CA THR A 409 -13.81 -21.64 -22.92
C THR A 409 -13.40 -22.89 -23.70
N ARG A 410 -12.23 -23.46 -23.41
CA ARG A 410 -11.80 -24.73 -24.03
C ARG A 410 -12.69 -25.90 -23.63
N LEU A 411 -13.09 -25.98 -22.36
CA LEU A 411 -14.04 -26.99 -21.89
C LEU A 411 -15.39 -26.85 -22.59
N ASP A 412 -15.92 -25.63 -22.70
CA ASP A 412 -17.18 -25.35 -23.39
C ASP A 412 -17.15 -25.79 -24.86
N GLN A 413 -16.04 -25.52 -25.56
CA GLN A 413 -15.83 -25.98 -26.93
C GLN A 413 -15.78 -27.50 -27.05
N LEU A 414 -15.07 -28.19 -26.14
CA LEU A 414 -14.99 -29.65 -26.11
C LEU A 414 -16.36 -30.28 -25.80
N TYR A 415 -17.08 -29.79 -24.79
CA TYR A 415 -18.42 -30.27 -24.47
C TYR A 415 -19.40 -30.01 -25.62
N THR A 416 -19.33 -28.84 -26.25
CA THR A 416 -20.14 -28.53 -27.43
C THR A 416 -19.83 -29.46 -28.59
N GLN A 417 -18.55 -29.77 -28.83
CA GLN A 417 -18.13 -30.69 -29.88
C GLN A 417 -18.64 -32.12 -29.59
N VAL A 418 -18.39 -32.64 -28.40
CA VAL A 418 -18.86 -33.97 -27.97
C VAL A 418 -20.38 -34.06 -28.06
N TYR A 419 -21.10 -33.02 -27.61
CA TYR A 419 -22.56 -32.96 -27.72
C TYR A 419 -23.03 -33.00 -29.18
N ARG A 420 -22.42 -32.21 -30.07
CA ARG A 420 -22.77 -32.18 -31.50
C ARG A 420 -22.52 -33.51 -32.19
N GLU A 421 -21.38 -34.15 -31.91
CA GLU A 421 -21.02 -35.45 -32.49
C GLU A 421 -21.96 -36.57 -32.04
N ASN A 422 -22.46 -36.48 -30.80
CA ASN A 422 -23.36 -37.49 -30.22
C ASN A 422 -24.85 -37.11 -30.29
N TYR A 423 -25.21 -35.95 -30.83
CA TYR A 423 -26.58 -35.44 -30.85
C TYR A 423 -27.56 -36.40 -31.51
N GLY A 424 -27.19 -37.00 -32.64
CA GLY A 424 -28.04 -37.96 -33.36
C GLY A 424 -28.31 -39.23 -32.55
N VAL A 425 -27.31 -39.70 -31.78
CA VAL A 425 -27.46 -40.85 -30.88
C VAL A 425 -28.36 -40.49 -29.70
N ILE A 426 -28.11 -39.35 -29.04
CA ILE A 426 -28.94 -38.85 -27.93
C ILE A 426 -30.41 -38.71 -28.36
N MET A 427 -30.66 -38.18 -29.56
CA MET A 427 -32.01 -38.06 -30.12
C MET A 427 -32.65 -39.42 -30.44
N ALA A 428 -31.87 -40.42 -30.87
CA ALA A 428 -32.38 -41.78 -31.11
C ALA A 428 -32.81 -42.46 -29.80
N PHE A 429 -32.00 -42.37 -28.74
CA PHE A 429 -32.37 -42.87 -27.41
C PHE A 429 -33.64 -42.19 -26.87
N HIS A 430 -33.76 -40.87 -27.04
CA HIS A 430 -34.95 -40.14 -26.62
C HIS A 430 -36.20 -40.52 -27.42
N ARG A 431 -36.07 -40.76 -28.73
CA ARG A 431 -37.18 -41.22 -29.58
C ARG A 431 -37.71 -42.59 -29.18
N ASP A 432 -36.84 -43.48 -28.73
CA ASP A 432 -37.17 -44.87 -28.42
C ASP A 432 -37.48 -45.10 -26.92
N ASP A 433 -37.66 -44.02 -26.12
CA ASP A 433 -37.86 -44.06 -24.66
C ASP A 433 -36.79 -44.86 -23.89
N LEU A 434 -35.56 -44.87 -24.42
CA LEU A 434 -34.42 -45.55 -23.82
C LEU A 434 -33.60 -44.57 -22.96
N GLN A 435 -33.09 -45.04 -21.82
CA GLN A 435 -32.17 -44.24 -21.01
C GLN A 435 -30.84 -44.04 -21.74
N VAL A 436 -30.39 -42.79 -21.83
CA VAL A 436 -29.06 -42.45 -22.35
C VAL A 436 -28.00 -43.00 -21.40
N PRO A 437 -27.01 -43.80 -21.88
CA PRO A 437 -25.90 -44.26 -21.05
C PRO A 437 -25.09 -43.07 -20.52
N VAL A 438 -24.80 -43.06 -19.21
CA VAL A 438 -24.05 -41.99 -18.53
C VAL A 438 -22.54 -42.18 -18.69
#